data_AF-A0A2M6ZSG2-F1
#
_entry.id   AF-A0A2M6ZSG2-F1
#
_cell.length_a   1.000
_cell.length_b   1.000
_cell.length_c   1.000
_cell.angle_alpha   90.00
_cell.angle_beta   90.00
_cell.angle_gamma   90.00
#
_symmetry.space_group_name_H-M   'P 1'
#
loop_
_entity.id
_entity.type
_entity.pdbx_description
1 polymer ?
#
loop_
_entity_poly.entity_id
_entity_poly.type
_entity_poly.pdbx_seq_one_letter_code
_entity_poly.pdbx_strand_id
1 'polypeptide(L)'
;MTRKFQNPFGFFTYSNIKETYYWGFVSEKIEETPVWIAEPEKALLDYFHFNQGEWTKERLEEMRFQNLDGIDFIKLNAYAQKWDSPRLKRAAANLSIQASHE
;
A
#
# COMPACT_ATOMS: atom_id res chain seq x y z
N MET A 1 5.17 -4.08 -17.46
CA MET A 1 3.76 -4.12 -17.90
C MET A 1 2.96 -4.88 -16.85
N THR A 2 1.79 -4.36 -16.49
CA THR A 2 0.85 -5.06 -15.61
C THR A 2 0.17 -6.18 -16.41
N ARG A 3 0.23 -7.42 -15.91
CA ARG A 3 -0.43 -8.58 -16.54
C ARG A 3 -1.77 -8.82 -15.87
N LYS A 4 -2.83 -9.02 -16.65
CA LYS A 4 -4.15 -9.41 -16.15
C LYS A 4 -4.37 -10.90 -16.42
N PHE A 5 -4.93 -11.60 -15.45
CA PHE A 5 -5.23 -13.02 -15.53
C PHE A 5 -6.62 -13.25 -14.96
N GLN A 6 -7.40 -14.12 -15.59
CA GLN A 6 -8.74 -14.47 -15.14
C GLN A 6 -8.86 -15.98 -15.03
N ASN A 7 -9.46 -16.45 -13.94
CA ASN A 7 -9.79 -17.85 -13.72
C ASN A 7 -11.14 -17.95 -12.97
N PRO A 8 -11.63 -19.15 -12.63
CA PRO A 8 -12.88 -19.30 -11.88
C PRO A 8 -12.93 -18.61 -10.50
N PHE A 9 -11.77 -18.28 -9.92
CA PHE A 9 -11.67 -17.57 -8.64
C PHE A 9 -11.68 -16.03 -8.79
N GLY A 10 -11.63 -15.50 -10.01
CA GLY A 10 -11.78 -14.07 -10.28
C GLY A 10 -10.70 -13.48 -11.19
N PHE A 11 -10.51 -12.16 -11.05
CA PHE A 11 -9.55 -11.37 -11.83
C PHE A 11 -8.32 -11.01 -10.98
N PHE A 12 -7.16 -11.29 -11.53
CA PHE A 12 -5.87 -11.05 -10.90
C PHE A 12 -5.05 -10.06 -11.73
N THR A 13 -4.37 -9.16 -11.05
CA THR A 13 -3.51 -8.15 -11.65
C THR A 13 -2.12 -8.28 -11.07
N TYR A 14 -1.14 -8.56 -11.91
CA TYR A 14 0.26 -8.71 -11.53
C TYR A 14 1.05 -7.48 -11.98
N SER A 15 1.72 -6.85 -11.01
CA SER A 15 2.58 -5.70 -11.25
C SER A 15 3.98 -6.00 -10.70
N ASN A 16 5.01 -5.44 -11.34
CA ASN A 16 6.39 -5.57 -10.89
C ASN A 16 6.79 -4.32 -10.11
N ILE A 17 7.46 -4.50 -8.98
CA ILE A 17 8.21 -3.44 -8.28
C ILE A 17 9.69 -3.83 -8.26
N LYS A 18 10.56 -2.85 -8.02
CA LYS A 18 12.01 -3.13 -7.87
C LYS A 18 12.23 -4.01 -6.64
N GLU A 19 13.18 -4.95 -6.73
CA GLU A 19 13.54 -5.86 -5.63
C GLU A 19 13.95 -5.11 -4.35
N THR A 20 14.53 -3.91 -4.49
CA THR A 20 14.85 -3.02 -3.37
C THR A 20 13.62 -2.60 -2.54
N TYR A 21 12.41 -2.85 -3.04
CA TYR A 21 11.13 -2.59 -2.38
C TYR A 21 10.42 -3.87 -1.90
N TYR A 22 11.11 -5.03 -1.91
CA TYR A 22 10.60 -6.31 -1.40
C TYR A 22 10.78 -6.44 0.12
N TRP A 23 10.08 -5.60 0.88
CA TRP A 23 10.07 -5.62 2.35
C TRP A 23 8.68 -5.23 2.87
N GLY A 24 8.42 -5.38 4.18
CA GLY A 24 7.13 -5.05 4.78
C GLY A 24 6.06 -6.09 4.45
N PHE A 25 6.46 -7.36 4.48
CA PHE A 25 5.59 -8.52 4.31
C PHE A 25 5.65 -9.37 5.56
N VAL A 26 4.52 -9.97 5.92
CA VAL A 26 4.40 -10.99 6.95
C VAL A 26 4.09 -12.33 6.30
N SER A 27 4.59 -13.41 6.89
CA SER A 27 4.22 -14.76 6.48
C SER A 27 3.05 -15.22 7.33
N GLU A 28 1.91 -15.43 6.71
CA GLU A 28 0.71 -16.00 7.31
C GLU A 28 0.48 -17.42 6.80
N LYS A 29 -0.11 -18.29 7.62
CA LYS A 29 -0.51 -19.63 7.17
C LYS A 29 -1.97 -19.61 6.75
N ILE A 30 -2.24 -19.95 5.50
CA ILE A 30 -3.59 -20.19 4.97
C ILE A 30 -3.67 -21.65 4.55
N GLU A 31 -4.52 -22.44 5.21
CA GLU A 31 -4.69 -23.88 4.94
C GLU A 31 -3.33 -24.63 4.88
N GLU A 32 -2.49 -24.44 5.90
CA GLU A 32 -1.11 -24.95 6.02
C GLU A 32 -0.09 -24.46 4.99
N THR A 33 -0.50 -23.63 4.04
CA THR A 33 0.41 -23.03 3.06
C THR A 33 0.91 -21.69 3.59
N PRO A 34 2.24 -21.47 3.69
CA PRO A 34 2.78 -20.16 4.02
C PRO A 34 2.57 -19.20 2.84
N VAL A 35 1.93 -18.07 3.13
CA VAL A 35 1.64 -17.00 2.18
C VAL A 35 2.25 -15.71 2.69
N TRP A 36 2.98 -15.02 1.82
CA TRP A 36 3.51 -13.69 2.12
C TRP A 36 2.46 -12.64 1.79
N ILE A 37 2.08 -11.86 2.80
CA ILE A 37 1.07 -10.81 2.70
C ILE A 37 1.73 -9.48 3.05
N ALA A 38 1.50 -8.45 2.25
CA ALA A 38 1.99 -7.11 2.57
C ALA A 38 1.33 -6.62 3.86
N GLU A 39 2.13 -6.07 4.76
CA GLU A 39 1.61 -5.38 5.92
C GLU A 39 0.77 -4.17 5.46
N PRO A 40 -0.24 -3.72 6.22
CA PRO A 40 -1.14 -2.65 5.79
C PRO A 40 -0.42 -1.39 5.31
N GLU A 41 0.67 -1.01 6.00
CA GLU A 41 1.49 0.13 5.63
C GLU A 41 2.17 -0.04 4.26
N LYS A 42 2.68 -1.24 3.98
CA LYS A 42 3.30 -1.57 2.69
C LYS A 42 2.25 -1.61 1.59
N ALA A 43 1.09 -2.19 1.85
CA ALA A 43 -0.01 -2.28 0.90
C ALA A 43 -0.49 -0.89 0.44
N LEU A 44 -0.61 0.07 1.38
CA LEU A 44 -0.94 1.47 1.05
C LEU A 44 0.12 2.09 0.13
N LEU A 45 1.42 1.94 0.44
CA LEU A 45 2.49 2.49 -0.39
C LEU A 45 2.57 1.86 -1.77
N ASP A 46 2.34 0.54 -1.88
CA ASP A 46 2.28 -0.15 -3.17
C ASP A 46 1.10 0.35 -4.00
N TYR A 47 -0.07 0.49 -3.38
CA TYR A 47 -1.23 1.05 -4.03
C TYR A 47 -0.94 2.48 -4.53
N PHE A 48 -0.32 3.32 -3.70
CA PHE A 48 0.06 4.67 -4.09
C PHE A 48 1.11 4.70 -5.21
N HIS A 49 2.04 3.74 -5.22
CA HIS A 49 3.07 3.59 -6.24
C HIS A 49 2.47 3.29 -7.60
N PHE A 50 1.55 2.32 -7.67
CA PHE A 50 0.99 1.85 -8.93
C PHE A 50 -0.04 2.78 -9.55
N ASN A 51 -0.71 3.59 -8.75
CA ASN A 51 -1.67 4.57 -9.24
C ASN A 51 -0.96 5.86 -9.63
N GLN A 52 -1.25 6.38 -10.82
CA GLN A 52 -0.67 7.63 -11.32
C GLN A 52 -1.27 8.84 -10.61
N GLY A 53 -0.63 9.99 -10.78
CA GLY A 53 -1.02 11.26 -10.19
C GLY A 53 -0.54 11.46 -8.75
N GLU A 54 -0.70 12.68 -8.25
CA GLU A 54 -0.38 13.02 -6.86
C GLU A 54 -1.47 12.48 -5.91
N TRP A 55 -1.09 12.18 -4.68
CA TRP A 55 -2.00 11.80 -3.60
C TRP A 55 -2.24 13.01 -2.71
N THR A 56 -3.08 13.92 -3.18
CA THR A 56 -3.52 15.08 -2.39
C THR A 56 -4.47 14.63 -1.29
N LYS A 57 -4.73 15.51 -0.31
CA LYS A 57 -5.65 15.21 0.79
C LYS A 57 -7.06 14.93 0.27
N GLU A 58 -7.53 15.75 -0.68
CA GLU A 58 -8.85 15.63 -1.30
C GLU A 58 -9.00 14.27 -2.00
N ARG A 59 -7.96 13.83 -2.74
CA ARG A 59 -7.97 12.52 -3.38
C ARG A 59 -7.99 11.39 -2.35
N LEU A 60 -7.25 11.51 -1.25
CA LEU A 60 -7.24 10.49 -0.19
C LEU A 60 -8.57 10.44 0.57
N GLU A 61 -9.26 11.57 0.72
CA GLU A 61 -10.63 11.64 1.26
C GLU A 61 -11.64 10.94 0.31
N GLU A 62 -11.52 11.16 -1.01
CA GLU A 62 -12.34 10.48 -2.03
C GLU A 62 -12.17 8.95 -2.02
N MET A 63 -10.99 8.46 -1.61
CA MET A 63 -10.74 7.02 -1.51
C MET A 63 -11.60 6.34 -0.45
N ARG A 64 -12.06 7.09 0.57
CA ARG A 64 -12.87 6.57 1.69
C ARG A 64 -12.29 5.30 2.30
N PHE A 65 -10.98 5.33 2.57
CA PHE A 65 -10.30 4.20 3.23
C PHE A 65 -11.00 3.87 4.55
N GLN A 66 -11.24 2.59 4.79
CA GLN A 66 -11.84 2.09 6.02
C GLN A 66 -10.77 1.46 6.89
N ASN A 67 -11.04 1.36 8.19
CA ASN A 67 -10.16 0.72 9.19
C ASN A 67 -8.77 1.37 9.27
N LEU A 68 -8.69 2.70 9.15
CA LEU A 68 -7.43 3.44 9.31
C LEU A 68 -6.86 3.29 10.73
N ASP A 69 -7.70 2.97 11.73
CA ASP A 69 -7.28 2.63 13.10
C ASP A 69 -6.29 1.46 13.18
N GLY A 70 -6.31 0.58 12.18
CA GLY A 70 -5.38 -0.55 12.08
C GLY A 70 -4.02 -0.22 11.46
N ILE A 71 -3.79 1.04 11.07
CA ILE A 71 -2.57 1.49 10.41
C ILE A 71 -1.60 2.09 11.44
N ASP A 72 -0.37 1.58 11.47
CA ASP A 72 0.72 2.22 12.21
C ASP A 72 1.29 3.35 11.34
N PHE A 73 0.89 4.59 11.61
CA PHE A 73 1.35 5.75 10.86
C PHE A 73 2.83 6.10 11.07
N ILE A 74 3.44 5.70 12.19
CA ILE A 74 4.88 5.86 12.39
C ILE A 74 5.62 4.93 11.44
N LYS A 75 5.17 3.67 11.37
CA LYS A 75 5.70 2.66 10.46
C LYS A 75 5.44 2.99 9.00
N LEU A 76 4.25 3.50 8.64
CA LEU A 76 3.92 3.96 7.28
C LEU A 76 4.91 5.03 6.81
N ASN A 77 5.16 6.03 7.65
CA ASN A 77 6.11 7.10 7.33
C ASN A 77 7.54 6.55 7.23
N ALA A 78 7.96 5.66 8.13
CA ALA A 78 9.26 5.00 8.07
C ALA A 78 9.42 4.18 6.77
N TYR A 79 8.36 3.49 6.35
CA TYR A 79 8.33 2.74 5.11
C TYR A 79 8.43 3.68 3.90
N ALA A 80 7.69 4.79 3.89
CA ALA A 80 7.76 5.79 2.84
C ALA A 80 9.18 6.38 2.69
N GLN A 81 9.95 6.50 3.78
CA GLN A 81 11.34 6.97 3.70
C GLN A 81 12.27 6.00 2.97
N LYS A 82 12.00 4.69 3.03
CA LYS A 82 12.75 3.65 2.29
C LYS A 82 12.49 3.73 0.78
N TRP A 83 11.42 4.39 0.36
CA TRP A 83 11.17 4.67 -1.06
C TRP A 83 11.92 5.92 -1.52
N ASP A 84 12.53 5.83 -2.70
CA ASP A 84 13.15 6.97 -3.38
C ASP A 84 12.11 7.73 -4.21
N SER A 85 11.02 8.17 -3.56
CA SER A 85 9.92 8.85 -4.22
C SER A 85 9.33 9.95 -3.33
N PRO A 86 9.58 11.25 -3.64
CA PRO A 86 8.98 12.36 -2.92
C PRO A 86 7.45 12.30 -2.90
N ARG A 87 6.85 11.78 -3.99
CA ARG A 87 5.41 11.57 -4.11
C ARG A 87 4.87 10.61 -3.05
N LEU A 88 5.53 9.47 -2.83
CA LEU A 88 5.09 8.51 -1.83
C LEU A 88 5.28 9.02 -0.40
N LYS A 89 6.35 9.78 -0.15
CA LYS A 89 6.58 10.45 1.13
C LYS A 89 5.45 11.45 1.44
N ARG A 90 5.05 12.26 0.46
CA ARG A 90 3.89 13.17 0.60
C ARG A 90 2.57 12.42 0.78
N ALA A 91 2.35 11.34 0.03
CA ALA A 91 1.15 10.52 0.16
C ALA A 91 0.97 9.98 1.59
N ALA A 92 2.04 9.39 2.16
CA ALA A 92 2.04 8.90 3.54
C ALA A 92 1.76 10.03 4.55
N ALA A 93 2.44 11.17 4.41
CA ALA A 93 2.24 12.32 5.29
C ALA A 93 0.81 12.88 5.22
N ASN A 94 0.24 13.00 4.01
CA ASN A 94 -1.14 13.48 3.82
C ASN A 94 -2.15 12.53 4.47
N LEU A 95 -1.97 11.21 4.32
CA LEU A 95 -2.86 10.23 4.94
C LEU A 95 -2.76 10.26 6.47
N SER A 96 -1.56 10.41 7.05
CA SER A 96 -1.39 10.56 8.50
C SER A 96 -2.15 11.78 9.05
N ILE A 97 -2.15 12.89 8.31
CA ILE A 97 -2.89 14.11 8.71
C ILE A 97 -4.39 13.86 8.65
N GLN A 98 -4.90 13.22 7.60
CA GLN A 98 -6.32 12.91 7.45
C GLN A 98 -6.83 12.02 8.58
N ALA A 99 -6.10 10.96 8.91
CA ALA A 99 -6.48 10.04 9.99
C ALA A 99 -6.43 10.67 11.40
N SER A 100 -5.81 11.84 11.56
CA SER A 100 -5.81 12.58 12.83
C SER A 100 -7.06 13.48 13.00
N HIS A 101 -7.90 13.58 11.97
CA HIS A 101 -9.12 14.40 11.97
C HIS A 101 -10.42 13.57 12.00
N GLU A 102 -10.30 12.24 12.03
CA GLU A 102 -11.38 11.26 12.30
C GLU A 102 -11.28 10.78 13.76
#